data_AF-A0A535F1Y5-F1
#
_entry.id   AF-A0A535F1Y5-F1
#
_cell.length_a   1.000
_cell.length_b   1.000
_cell.length_c   1.000
_cell.angle_alpha   90.00
_cell.angle_beta   90.00
_cell.angle_gamma   90.00
#
_symmetry.space_group_name_H-M   'P 1'
#
loop_
_entity.id
_entity.type
_entity.pdbx_description
1 polymer ?
#
loop_
_entity_poly.entity_id
_entity_poly.type
_entity_poly.pdbx_seq_one_letter_code
_entity_poly.pdbx_strand_id
1 'polypeptide(L)'
;MLVSRFPGKPSDPLFSRLARPFNHTWVIDRLHCLLRDAKFDPTNFSGHSFRRGAASTALEAGLSVHDIMQLGRWKSDSVQRYFSQSYHSLLNLSR
;
A
#
# COMPACT_ATOMS: atom_id res chain seq x y z
N MET A 1 8.30 16.15 9.20
CA MET A 1 7.31 15.73 8.18
C MET A 1 8.01 15.65 6.82
N LEU A 2 7.58 14.82 5.85
CA LEU A 2 8.32 14.66 4.58
C LEU A 2 8.62 16.00 3.86
N VAL A 3 7.67 16.94 3.95
CA VAL A 3 7.75 18.31 3.41
C VAL A 3 8.91 19.12 4.00
N SER A 4 9.25 18.93 5.29
CA SER A 4 10.36 19.66 5.91
C SER A 4 11.73 19.14 5.47
N ARG A 5 11.79 17.90 4.96
CA ARG A 5 13.04 17.27 4.50
C ARG A 5 13.29 17.46 3.01
N PHE A 6 12.23 17.69 2.23
CA PHE A 6 12.28 17.93 0.79
C PHE A 6 11.33 19.07 0.42
N PRO A 7 11.75 20.34 0.62
CA PRO A 7 10.91 21.49 0.32
C PRO A 7 10.73 21.64 -1.20
N GLY A 8 9.47 21.57 -1.66
CA GLY A 8 9.03 21.90 -3.01
C GLY A 8 7.96 23.00 -2.96
N LYS A 9 7.57 23.56 -4.11
CA LYS A 9 6.42 24.49 -4.14
C LYS A 9 5.14 23.73 -3.75
N PRO A 10 4.12 24.40 -3.20
CA PRO A 10 2.85 23.74 -2.87
C PRO A 10 2.16 23.06 -4.07
N SER A 11 2.44 23.53 -5.28
CA SER A 11 1.95 22.97 -6.54
C SER A 11 2.79 21.80 -7.07
N ASP A 12 3.99 21.58 -6.53
CA ASP A 12 4.88 20.54 -7.00
C ASP A 12 4.40 19.18 -6.47
N PRO A 13 4.52 18.10 -7.26
CA PRO A 13 4.17 16.77 -6.79
C PRO A 13 5.10 16.36 -5.64
N LEU A 14 4.53 15.76 -4.59
CA LEU A 14 5.29 15.26 -3.43
C LEU A 14 6.36 14.23 -3.83
N PHE A 15 6.08 13.46 -4.89
CA PHE A 15 7.01 12.51 -5.48
C PHE A 15 7.15 12.79 -6.97
N SER A 16 8.39 12.94 -7.43
CA SER A 16 8.75 13.10 -8.84
C SER A 16 9.92 12.16 -9.19
N ARG A 17 9.98 11.73 -10.45
CA ARG A 17 11.20 11.11 -10.99
C ARG A 17 12.06 12.21 -11.60
N LEU A 18 13.37 12.00 -11.69
CA LEU A 18 14.36 12.97 -12.19
C LEU A 18 13.95 13.76 -13.44
N ALA A 19 13.15 13.17 -14.33
CA ALA A 19 12.66 13.85 -15.53
C ALA A 19 11.19 13.56 -15.88
N ARG A 20 10.45 12.77 -15.09
CA ARG A 20 9.08 12.34 -15.44
C ARG A 20 8.16 12.25 -14.22
N PRO A 21 6.84 12.47 -14.39
CA PRO A 21 5.87 12.18 -13.35
C PRO A 21 5.89 10.69 -12.96
N PHE A 22 5.53 10.41 -11.71
CA PHE A 22 5.15 9.05 -11.33
C PHE A 22 3.90 8.64 -12.11
N ASN A 23 3.95 7.46 -12.72
CA ASN A 23 2.77 6.83 -13.31
C ASN A 23 2.60 5.43 -12.73
N HIS A 24 1.37 4.92 -12.84
CA HIS A 24 1.01 3.62 -12.27
C HIS A 24 1.92 2.50 -12.77
N THR A 25 2.15 2.41 -14.08
CA THR A 25 2.99 1.37 -14.71
C THR A 25 4.38 1.33 -14.11
N TRP A 26 5.05 2.48 -13.99
CA TRP A 26 6.39 2.54 -13.41
C TRP A 26 6.44 2.04 -11.97
N VAL A 27 5.43 2.37 -11.15
CA VAL A 27 5.38 1.89 -9.75
C VAL A 27 5.25 0.37 -9.72
N ILE A 28 4.36 -0.20 -10.54
CA ILE A 28 4.18 -1.65 -10.60
C ILE A 28 5.44 -2.34 -11.12
N ASP A 29 6.06 -1.82 -12.18
CA ASP A 29 7.32 -2.36 -12.71
C ASP A 29 8.42 -2.34 -11.65
N ARG A 30 8.52 -1.24 -10.88
CA ARG A 30 9.50 -1.12 -9.80
C ARG A 30 9.23 -2.13 -8.69
N LEU A 31 7.97 -2.32 -8.29
CA LEU A 31 7.59 -3.34 -7.31
C LEU A 31 7.88 -4.76 -7.81
N HIS A 32 7.65 -5.03 -9.10
CA HIS A 32 7.99 -6.31 -9.71
C HIS A 32 9.50 -6.58 -9.74
N CYS A 33 10.33 -5.57 -9.99
CA CYS A 33 11.78 -5.70 -9.83
C CYS A 33 12.14 -6.10 -8.39
N LEU A 34 11.61 -5.40 -7.39
CA LEU A 34 11.88 -5.69 -5.99
C LEU A 34 11.42 -7.09 -5.57
N LEU A 35 10.28 -7.56 -6.09
CA LEU A 35 9.81 -8.92 -5.86
C LEU A 35 10.77 -9.97 -6.42
N ARG A 36 11.30 -9.76 -7.64
CA ARG A 36 12.33 -10.66 -8.22
C ARG A 36 13.60 -10.68 -7.38
N ASP A 37 14.04 -9.51 -6.92
CA ASP A 37 15.23 -9.38 -6.08
C ASP A 37 15.04 -10.15 -4.76
N ALA A 38 13.84 -10.11 -4.20
CA ALA A 38 13.42 -10.84 -3.01
C ALA A 38 13.03 -12.32 -3.27
N LYS A 39 13.27 -12.85 -4.48
CA LYS A 39 12.98 -14.25 -4.89
C LYS A 39 11.50 -14.64 -4.88
N PHE A 40 10.61 -13.69 -5.09
CA PHE A 40 9.19 -13.93 -5.35
C PHE A 40 8.87 -13.84 -6.86
N ASP A 41 7.89 -14.62 -7.31
CA ASP A 41 7.35 -14.50 -8.67
C ASP A 41 6.39 -13.27 -8.75
N PRO A 42 6.75 -12.21 -9.50
CA PRO A 42 5.95 -10.99 -9.57
C PRO A 42 4.60 -11.14 -10.25
N THR A 43 4.41 -12.18 -11.07
CA THR A 43 3.15 -12.38 -11.81
C THR A 43 1.98 -12.67 -10.87
N ASN A 44 2.27 -13.13 -9.65
CA ASN A 44 1.30 -13.35 -8.59
C ASN A 44 0.87 -12.05 -7.87
N PHE A 45 1.48 -10.90 -8.19
CA PHE A 45 1.26 -9.65 -7.47
C PHE A 45 0.83 -8.53 -8.42
N SER A 46 -0.37 -8.00 -8.16
CA SER A 46 -0.88 -6.78 -8.80
C SER A 46 -0.71 -5.58 -7.86
N GLY A 47 -0.87 -4.36 -8.39
CA GLY A 47 -0.97 -3.16 -7.54
C GLY A 47 -2.08 -3.26 -6.48
N HIS A 48 -3.17 -3.95 -6.82
CA HIS A 48 -4.25 -4.23 -5.90
C HIS A 48 -3.81 -5.17 -4.75
N SER A 49 -2.99 -6.18 -5.05
CA SER A 49 -2.42 -7.09 -4.04
C SER A 49 -1.62 -6.32 -2.99
N PHE A 50 -0.81 -5.35 -3.41
CA PHE A 50 -0.05 -4.48 -2.49
C PHE A 50 -0.96 -3.58 -1.65
N ARG A 51 -1.99 -2.98 -2.26
CA ARG A 51 -2.97 -2.16 -1.53
C ARG A 51 -3.73 -2.99 -0.49
N ARG A 52 -4.08 -4.23 -0.82
CA ARG A 52 -4.68 -5.19 0.13
C ARG A 52 -3.72 -5.51 1.26
N GLY A 53 -2.47 -5.85 0.96
CA GLY A 53 -1.44 -6.14 1.96
C GLY A 53 -1.23 -4.97 2.93
N ALA A 54 -1.15 -3.75 2.43
CA ALA A 54 -1.02 -2.56 3.28
C ALA A 54 -2.21 -2.35 4.22
N ALA A 55 -3.45 -2.59 3.75
CA ALA A 55 -4.64 -2.53 4.60
C ALA A 55 -4.64 -3.64 5.67
N SER A 56 -4.28 -4.88 5.29
CA SER A 56 -4.16 -5.99 6.24
C SER A 56 -3.11 -5.70 7.32
N THR A 57 -1.92 -5.27 6.94
CA THR A 57 -0.85 -4.93 7.90
C THR A 57 -1.23 -3.76 8.79
N ALA A 58 -1.95 -2.74 8.28
CA ALA A 58 -2.44 -1.64 9.11
C ALA A 58 -3.47 -2.13 10.15
N LEU A 59 -4.35 -3.06 9.77
CA LEU A 59 -5.29 -3.67 10.70
C LEU A 59 -4.56 -4.49 11.77
N GLU A 60 -3.58 -5.30 11.37
CA GLU A 60 -2.74 -6.08 12.30
C GLU A 60 -1.95 -5.19 13.26
N ALA A 61 -1.56 -3.99 12.81
CA ALA A 61 -0.94 -2.95 13.64
C ALA A 61 -1.94 -2.21 14.57
N GLY A 62 -3.22 -2.59 14.56
CA GLY A 62 -4.25 -2.03 15.44
C GLY A 62 -4.93 -0.75 14.95
N LEU A 63 -4.73 -0.35 13.68
CA LEU A 63 -5.46 0.78 13.12
C LEU A 63 -6.94 0.43 12.97
N SER A 64 -7.81 1.41 13.23
CA SER A 64 -9.24 1.24 13.00
C SER A 64 -9.55 1.09 11.52
N VAL A 65 -10.60 0.34 11.18
CA VAL A 65 -11.10 0.22 9.80
C VAL A 65 -11.38 1.60 9.20
N HIS A 66 -11.93 2.52 10.00
CA HIS A 66 -12.20 3.90 9.60
C HIS A 66 -10.92 4.63 9.15
N ASP A 67 -9.84 4.52 9.92
CA ASP A 67 -8.57 5.17 9.57
C ASP A 67 -7.94 4.55 8.32
N ILE A 68 -8.01 3.22 8.19
CA ILE A 68 -7.53 2.52 6.99
C ILE A 68 -8.31 2.98 5.76
N MET A 69 -9.64 3.13 5.87
CA MET A 69 -10.49 3.64 4.80
C MET A 69 -10.12 5.06 4.40
N GLN A 70 -9.92 5.95 5.38
CA GLN A 70 -9.50 7.33 5.14
C GLN A 70 -8.12 7.39 4.46
N LEU A 71 -7.13 6.68 4.99
CA LEU A 71 -5.75 6.67 4.49
C LEU A 71 -5.67 6.11 3.07
N GLY A 72 -6.41 5.03 2.78
CA GLY A 72 -6.45 4.46 1.44
C GLY A 72 -7.49 5.08 0.51
N ARG A 73 -8.24 6.10 0.96
CA ARG A 73 -9.26 6.80 0.15
C ARG A 73 -10.33 5.85 -0.37
N TRP A 74 -10.75 4.88 0.45
CA TRP A 74 -11.90 4.03 0.15
C TRP A 74 -13.19 4.83 0.35
N LYS A 75 -14.09 4.74 -0.64
CA LYS A 75 -15.42 5.36 -0.57
C LYS A 75 -16.52 4.40 -0.13
N SER A 76 -16.21 3.11 -0.07
CA SER A 76 -17.15 2.05 0.25
C SER A 76 -16.51 0.99 1.12
N ASP A 77 -17.35 0.17 1.73
CA ASP A 77 -16.98 -0.93 2.62
C ASP A 77 -16.30 -2.11 1.92
N SER A 78 -15.90 -1.94 0.65
CA SER A 78 -15.17 -2.94 -0.13
C SER A 78 -13.87 -3.42 0.55
N VAL A 79 -13.27 -2.59 1.42
CA VAL A 79 -12.10 -2.94 2.22
C VAL A 79 -12.37 -4.04 3.24
N GLN A 80 -13.62 -4.19 3.70
CA GLN A 80 -14.00 -5.19 4.71
C GLN A 80 -13.71 -6.62 4.25
N ARG A 81 -13.75 -6.88 2.93
CA ARG A 81 -13.40 -8.18 2.35
C ARG A 81 -11.95 -8.58 2.58
N TYR A 82 -11.06 -7.63 2.86
CA TYR A 82 -9.64 -7.92 3.15
C TYR A 82 -9.43 -8.26 4.61
N PHE A 83 -10.28 -7.72 5.48
CA PHE A 83 -10.18 -7.90 6.92
C PHE A 83 -10.71 -9.26 7.36
N SER A 84 -11.77 -9.77 6.74
CA SER A 84 -12.29 -11.12 7.06
C SER A 84 -11.20 -12.20 6.96
N GLN A 85 -10.31 -12.10 5.97
CA GLN A 85 -9.21 -13.02 5.79
C GLN A 85 -8.04 -12.77 6.77
N SER A 86 -7.85 -11.53 7.21
CA SER A 86 -6.79 -11.15 8.16
C SER A 86 -7.16 -11.45 9.62
N TYR A 87 -8.43 -11.28 9.99
CA TYR A 87 -8.95 -11.68 11.31
C TYR A 87 -8.76 -13.18 11.56
N HIS A 88 -8.94 -14.04 10.55
CA HIS A 88 -8.62 -15.46 10.66
C HIS A 88 -7.13 -15.70 10.96
N SER A 89 -6.22 -14.93 10.34
CA SER A 89 -4.78 -15.02 10.62
C SER A 89 -4.43 -14.54 12.03
N LEU A 90 -5.00 -13.42 12.47
CA LEU A 90 -4.79 -12.89 13.83
C LEU A 90 -5.28 -13.84 14.93
N LEU A 91 -6.44 -14.49 14.74
CA LEU A 91 -6.98 -15.48 15.67
C LEU A 91 -6.15 -16.77 15.73
N ASN A 92 -5.38 -17.07 14.69
CA ASN A 92 -4.46 -18.23 14.68
C ASN A 92 -3.09 -17.92 15.28
N LEU A 93 -2.68 -16.64 15.32
CA LEU A 93 -1.43 -16.17 15.93
C LEU A 93 -1.53 -15.95 17.45
N SER A 94 -2.74 -15.97 18.01
CA SER A 94 -3.01 -15.81 19.45
C SER A 94 -3.18 -17.14 20.21
N ARG A 95 -2.74 -18.26 19.63
CA ARG A 95 -2.62 -19.58 20.27
C ARG A 95 -1.16 -19.95 20.47
#